data_AF-A0A3S9QLF8-F1
#
_entry.id   AF-A0A3S9QLF8-F1
#
_cell.length_a   1.000
_cell.length_b   1.000
_cell.length_c   1.000
_cell.angle_alpha   90.00
_cell.angle_beta   90.00
_cell.angle_gamma   90.00
#
_symmetry.space_group_name_H-M   'P 1'
#
loop_
_entity.id
_entity.type
_entity.pdbx_description
1 polymer ?
#
loop_
_entity_poly.entity_id
_entity_poly.type
_entity_poly.pdbx_seq_one_letter_code
_entity_poly.pdbx_strand_id
1 'polypeptide(L)'
;MTEHVEGVSIEDAKRIDPEVVKPQEYSGIFYGAQGPIHKDDPGDGIYKDLNGTDHFRLWVSRNKDFGQKELVYCFNLAKSYPPKWDSVRLNNAEYIREPGNPELFNTHANAIGQKLGAEKLTERVLKVMHYGMRLEDGKTMDLAEIKKKNGLTDEEWYRVTQEAIWFFTDAELSAVSRGDNTEKVFQAIKDLVEIAKKEDADVLPSELTLDLYTVKDKQSSNNYQNLLGTRFVPKERECPH
;
A
#
# COMPACT_ATOMS: atom_id res chain seq x y z
N MET A 1 -29.00 -56.28 29.25
CA MET A 1 -29.39 -54.85 29.15
C MET A 1 -28.65 -54.15 30.26
N THR A 2 -27.53 -53.54 29.91
CA THR A 2 -26.63 -52.86 30.83
C THR A 2 -26.07 -51.69 30.03
N GLU A 3 -26.66 -50.51 30.22
CA GLU A 3 -26.02 -49.26 29.86
C GLU A 3 -25.06 -48.89 30.99
N HIS A 4 -23.78 -48.84 30.67
CA HIS A 4 -22.77 -48.10 31.42
C HIS A 4 -22.09 -47.19 30.41
N VAL A 5 -22.26 -45.89 30.62
CA VAL A 5 -21.55 -44.84 29.91
C VAL A 5 -20.20 -44.70 30.62
N GLU A 6 -19.16 -45.28 30.03
CA GLU A 6 -17.77 -45.06 30.45
C GLU A 6 -17.06 -44.14 29.46
N GLY A 7 -16.21 -43.28 30.03
CA GLY A 7 -15.60 -42.14 29.40
C GLY A 7 -14.70 -42.48 28.22
N VAL A 8 -14.71 -41.59 27.22
CA VAL A 8 -13.75 -41.60 26.13
C VAL A 8 -12.45 -40.97 26.64
N SER A 9 -11.47 -41.84 26.87
CA SER A 9 -10.08 -41.52 27.14
C SER A 9 -9.48 -40.73 25.97
N ILE A 10 -8.77 -39.66 26.31
CA ILE A 10 -7.93 -38.87 25.43
C ILE A 10 -6.78 -39.75 24.98
N GLU A 11 -6.76 -40.17 23.71
CA GLU A 11 -5.56 -40.52 22.93
C GLU A 11 -6.00 -41.10 21.58
N ASP A 12 -6.29 -40.24 20.59
CA ASP A 12 -6.30 -40.62 19.17
C ASP A 12 -6.27 -39.38 18.26
N ALA A 13 -5.22 -38.58 18.41
CA ALA A 13 -4.85 -37.54 17.45
C ALA A 13 -3.37 -37.70 17.08
N LYS A 14 -3.06 -38.73 16.29
CA LYS A 14 -1.77 -38.83 15.60
C LYS A 14 -1.94 -38.62 14.11
N ARG A 15 -1.03 -37.79 13.59
CA ARG A 15 -0.73 -37.49 12.18
C ARG A 15 -1.62 -36.47 11.47
N ILE A 16 -1.45 -35.22 11.89
CA ILE A 16 -1.26 -34.15 10.92
C ILE A 16 0.25 -33.90 10.92
N ASP A 17 0.92 -34.19 9.80
CA ASP A 17 2.29 -33.71 9.58
C ASP A 17 2.25 -32.18 9.68
N PRO A 18 2.93 -31.53 10.64
CA PRO A 18 3.15 -30.12 10.52
C PRO A 18 4.20 -29.98 9.43
N GLU A 19 3.77 -29.70 8.21
CA GLU A 19 4.65 -28.97 7.30
C GLU A 19 4.95 -27.66 8.02
N VAL A 20 6.08 -27.66 8.72
CA VAL A 20 6.64 -26.54 9.44
C VAL A 20 6.75 -25.41 8.43
N VAL A 21 5.75 -24.53 8.41
CA VAL A 21 5.85 -23.25 7.72
C VAL A 21 6.93 -22.49 8.48
N LYS A 22 8.17 -22.68 8.03
CA LYS A 22 9.31 -21.89 8.44
C LYS A 22 8.90 -20.42 8.34
N PRO A 23 9.33 -19.55 9.26
CA PRO A 23 9.12 -18.12 9.13
C PRO A 23 9.55 -17.73 7.71
N GLN A 24 8.61 -17.30 6.87
CA GLN A 24 9.00 -16.65 5.63
C GLN A 24 9.85 -15.46 6.08
N GLU A 25 11.15 -15.48 5.78
CA GLU A 25 11.90 -14.25 5.64
C GLU A 25 11.13 -13.45 4.57
N TYR A 26 10.52 -12.33 4.91
CA TYR A 26 9.80 -11.50 3.92
C TYR A 26 10.78 -10.71 3.02
N SER A 27 12.04 -11.17 2.92
CA SER A 27 13.02 -10.74 1.94
C SER A 27 12.72 -11.36 0.56
N GLY A 28 11.62 -10.92 -0.04
CA GLY A 28 11.32 -11.18 -1.46
C GLY A 28 11.84 -10.02 -2.31
N ILE A 29 12.34 -10.31 -3.51
CA ILE A 29 12.50 -9.28 -4.54
C ILE A 29 11.12 -9.04 -5.14
N PHE A 30 10.57 -7.86 -4.91
CA PHE A 30 9.31 -7.47 -5.54
C PHE A 30 9.56 -6.63 -6.78
N TYR A 31 8.79 -6.88 -7.84
CA TYR A 31 8.87 -6.14 -9.09
C TYR A 31 7.78 -5.07 -9.17
N GLY A 32 8.17 -3.80 -9.28
CA GLY A 32 7.24 -2.69 -9.50
C GLY A 32 6.79 -2.62 -10.95
N ALA A 33 5.48 -2.51 -11.19
CA ALA A 33 4.90 -2.28 -12.52
C ALA A 33 4.31 -0.88 -12.61
N GLN A 34 4.73 -0.12 -13.63
CA GLN A 34 4.01 1.02 -14.16
C GLN A 34 3.29 0.58 -15.46
N GLY A 35 1.96 0.58 -15.49
CA GLY A 35 1.16 0.27 -16.70
C GLY A 35 0.64 -1.17 -16.81
N PRO A 36 -0.24 -1.44 -17.80
CA PRO A 36 -1.05 -2.66 -17.86
C PRO A 36 -0.17 -3.89 -18.03
N ILE A 37 -0.16 -4.78 -17.03
CA ILE A 37 0.63 -6.02 -16.99
C ILE A 37 0.25 -6.98 -18.14
N HIS A 38 -0.98 -6.87 -18.65
CA HIS A 38 -1.46 -7.56 -19.84
C HIS A 38 -2.29 -6.62 -20.72
N LYS A 39 -2.26 -6.87 -22.04
CA LYS A 39 -3.03 -6.12 -23.05
C LYS A 39 -4.55 -6.22 -22.84
N ASP A 40 -4.97 -7.27 -22.13
CA ASP A 40 -6.36 -7.62 -21.87
C ASP A 40 -6.80 -7.28 -20.44
N ASP A 41 -5.96 -6.58 -19.64
CA ASP A 41 -6.35 -6.09 -18.31
C ASP A 41 -7.12 -4.77 -18.49
N PRO A 42 -8.47 -4.78 -18.47
CA PRO A 42 -9.29 -3.64 -18.92
C PRO A 42 -9.32 -2.51 -17.88
N GLY A 43 -8.70 -2.72 -16.72
CA GLY A 43 -8.94 -1.92 -15.52
C GLY A 43 -7.85 -0.90 -15.16
N ASP A 44 -6.70 -0.87 -15.83
CA ASP A 44 -5.59 -0.01 -15.40
C ASP A 44 -5.55 1.30 -16.20
N GLY A 45 -6.45 2.20 -15.83
CA GLY A 45 -6.56 3.52 -16.42
C GLY A 45 -5.36 4.42 -16.09
N ILE A 46 -4.89 5.07 -17.14
CA ILE A 46 -3.90 6.14 -17.10
C ILE A 46 -4.58 7.38 -16.52
N TYR A 47 -4.01 8.00 -15.51
CA TYR A 47 -4.38 9.36 -15.12
C TYR A 47 -3.21 10.30 -15.36
N LYS A 48 -3.48 11.58 -15.64
CA LYS A 48 -2.41 12.57 -15.80
C LYS A 48 -2.08 13.22 -14.45
N ASP A 49 -0.80 13.36 -14.14
CA ASP A 49 -0.36 14.18 -13.01
C ASP A 49 -0.40 15.68 -13.33
N LEU A 50 0.14 16.44 -12.38
CA LEU A 50 0.23 17.88 -12.37
C LEU A 50 1.02 18.49 -13.54
N ASN A 51 1.84 17.70 -14.24
CA ASN A 51 2.61 18.13 -15.40
C ASN A 51 2.07 17.55 -16.71
N GLY A 52 0.90 16.91 -16.69
CA GLY A 52 0.34 16.20 -17.84
C GLY A 52 1.02 14.87 -18.15
N THR A 53 1.89 14.40 -17.25
CA THR A 53 2.59 13.11 -17.34
C THR A 53 1.59 12.00 -17.07
N ASP A 54 1.71 10.89 -17.78
CA ASP A 54 0.88 9.72 -17.56
C ASP A 54 1.34 8.97 -16.29
N HIS A 55 0.41 8.78 -15.37
CA HIS A 55 0.54 8.06 -14.12
C HIS A 55 -0.35 6.83 -14.17
N PHE A 56 0.10 5.79 -13.49
CA PHE A 56 -0.48 4.46 -13.56
C PHE A 56 -0.71 3.94 -12.16
N ARG A 57 -1.70 3.05 -12.01
CA ARG A 57 -1.75 2.21 -10.82
C ARG A 57 -0.49 1.38 -10.74
N LEU A 58 0.04 1.27 -9.53
CA LEU A 58 1.26 0.53 -9.27
C LEU A 58 0.93 -0.79 -8.60
N TRP A 59 1.68 -1.80 -9.02
CA TRP A 59 1.57 -3.13 -8.50
C TRP A 59 2.96 -3.65 -8.15
N VAL A 60 3.04 -4.44 -7.09
CA VAL A 60 4.21 -5.26 -6.78
C VAL A 60 3.87 -6.73 -6.94
N SER A 61 4.81 -7.50 -7.48
CA SER A 61 4.71 -8.96 -7.56
C SER A 61 5.96 -9.61 -6.98
N ARG A 62 5.79 -10.74 -6.29
CA ARG A 62 6.90 -11.59 -5.81
C ARG A 62 7.63 -12.30 -6.96
N ASN A 63 6.94 -12.50 -8.08
CA ASN A 63 7.43 -13.28 -9.21
C ASN A 63 7.44 -12.43 -10.49
N LYS A 64 8.36 -12.75 -11.41
CA LYS A 64 8.50 -12.03 -12.70
C LYS A 64 7.33 -12.25 -13.66
N ASP A 65 6.50 -13.25 -13.41
CA ASP A 65 5.31 -13.57 -14.20
C ASP A 65 4.06 -12.79 -13.76
N PHE A 66 4.13 -12.04 -12.66
CA PHE A 66 3.05 -11.20 -12.12
C PHE A 66 1.73 -11.94 -11.84
N GLY A 67 1.78 -13.27 -11.66
CA GLY A 67 0.58 -14.07 -11.38
C GLY A 67 -0.10 -13.74 -10.04
N GLN A 68 0.65 -13.20 -9.07
CA GLN A 68 0.13 -12.64 -7.82
C GLN A 68 0.68 -11.23 -7.63
N LYS A 69 -0.22 -10.24 -7.69
CA LYS A 69 0.10 -8.81 -7.59
C LYS A 69 -0.62 -8.14 -6.42
N GLU A 70 0.07 -7.24 -5.74
CA GLU A 70 -0.47 -6.41 -4.66
C GLU A 70 -0.52 -4.95 -5.13
N LEU A 71 -1.66 -4.28 -4.96
CA LEU A 71 -1.80 -2.84 -5.24
C LEU A 71 -0.94 -2.05 -4.26
N VAL A 72 -0.20 -1.06 -4.76
CA VAL A 72 0.69 -0.21 -3.95
C VAL A 72 0.60 1.25 -4.39
N TYR A 73 1.12 2.14 -3.56
CA TYR A 73 1.27 3.56 -3.85
C TYR A 73 2.72 4.01 -3.82
N CYS A 74 3.04 5.04 -4.58
CA CYS A 74 4.30 5.75 -4.48
C CYS A 74 4.44 6.46 -3.12
N PHE A 75 5.59 6.36 -2.47
CA PHE A 75 5.86 7.00 -1.17
C PHE A 75 6.73 8.27 -1.29
N ASN A 76 7.31 8.56 -2.46
CA ASN A 76 8.32 9.62 -2.62
C ASN A 76 8.09 10.49 -3.86
N LEU A 77 7.30 11.55 -3.75
CA LEU A 77 6.92 12.41 -4.90
C LEU A 77 8.13 12.88 -5.74
N ALA A 78 9.24 13.25 -5.10
CA ALA A 78 10.41 13.81 -5.79
C ALA A 78 11.31 12.77 -6.51
N LYS A 79 11.05 11.48 -6.33
CA LYS A 79 11.84 10.38 -6.91
C LYS A 79 11.19 9.81 -8.18
N SER A 80 11.98 9.12 -8.99
CA SER A 80 11.54 8.55 -10.27
C SER A 80 10.53 7.42 -10.06
N TYR A 81 9.49 7.37 -10.89
CA TYR A 81 8.58 6.22 -10.92
C TYR A 81 9.32 4.91 -11.21
N PRO A 82 8.86 3.78 -10.64
CA PRO A 82 9.32 2.47 -11.07
C PRO A 82 9.11 2.32 -12.59
N PRO A 83 10.00 1.64 -13.32
CA PRO A 83 9.86 1.47 -14.75
C PRO A 83 8.61 0.64 -15.08
N LYS A 84 8.12 0.78 -16.32
CA LYS A 84 7.09 -0.13 -16.83
C LYS A 84 7.59 -1.56 -16.87
N TRP A 85 6.68 -2.51 -16.62
CA TRP A 85 7.02 -3.94 -16.56
C TRP A 85 7.55 -4.49 -17.91
N ASP A 86 7.10 -3.91 -19.03
CA ASP A 86 7.50 -4.28 -20.39
C ASP A 86 8.71 -3.49 -20.89
N SER A 87 9.36 -2.71 -20.01
CA SER A 87 10.52 -1.91 -20.36
C SER A 87 11.72 -2.81 -20.68
N VAL A 88 11.96 -3.02 -21.97
CA VAL A 88 13.13 -3.77 -22.48
C VAL A 88 14.47 -3.12 -22.08
N ARG A 89 14.45 -1.83 -21.70
CA ARG A 89 15.66 -1.05 -21.38
C ARG A 89 15.98 -0.99 -19.88
N LEU A 90 15.01 -1.21 -19.00
CA LEU A 90 15.16 -1.04 -17.56
C LEU A 90 14.77 -2.35 -16.89
N ASN A 91 15.73 -3.04 -16.26
CA ASN A 91 15.42 -4.15 -15.37
C ASN A 91 14.33 -3.69 -14.39
N ASN A 92 13.29 -4.51 -14.18
CA ASN A 92 12.23 -4.21 -13.24
C ASN A 92 12.80 -3.72 -11.90
N ALA A 93 12.16 -2.70 -11.34
CA ALA A 93 12.60 -2.21 -10.03
C ALA A 93 12.38 -3.30 -8.97
N GLU A 94 13.42 -3.59 -8.20
CA GLU A 94 13.47 -4.61 -7.16
C GLU A 94 13.33 -3.93 -5.80
N TYR A 95 12.40 -4.42 -4.99
CA TYR A 95 12.09 -3.87 -3.68
C TYR A 95 12.28 -4.90 -2.57
N ILE A 96 12.64 -4.40 -1.38
CA ILE A 96 12.65 -5.13 -0.11
C ILE A 96 11.36 -4.75 0.63
N ARG A 97 10.61 -5.73 1.12
CA ARG A 97 9.35 -5.53 1.85
C ARG A 97 9.59 -5.60 3.35
N GLU A 98 9.18 -4.55 4.07
CA GLU A 98 9.34 -4.44 5.52
C GLU A 98 8.03 -3.95 6.17
N PRO A 99 7.62 -4.51 7.32
CA PRO A 99 6.50 -3.94 8.08
C PRO A 99 6.79 -2.49 8.47
N GLY A 100 5.88 -1.59 8.13
CA GLY A 100 6.01 -0.17 8.40
C GLY A 100 6.05 0.14 9.89
N ASN A 101 6.93 1.04 10.27
CA ASN A 101 7.02 1.61 11.62
C ASN A 101 7.39 3.10 11.53
N PRO A 102 7.24 3.86 12.63
CA PRO A 102 7.52 5.29 12.63
C PRO A 102 8.90 5.67 12.10
N GLU A 103 9.95 4.96 12.51
CA GLU A 103 11.31 5.22 12.06
C GLU A 103 11.47 4.99 10.55
N LEU A 104 10.94 3.87 10.05
CA LEU A 104 11.04 3.48 8.64
C LEU A 104 10.31 4.47 7.72
N PHE A 105 9.06 4.83 8.06
CA PHE A 105 8.30 5.82 7.28
C PHE A 105 8.96 7.20 7.34
N ASN A 106 9.42 7.64 8.50
CA ASN A 106 10.05 8.96 8.67
C ASN A 106 11.39 9.05 7.91
N THR A 107 12.20 7.99 7.97
CA THR A 107 13.50 7.90 7.25
C THR A 107 13.33 8.04 5.75
N HIS A 108 12.23 7.48 5.22
CA HIS A 108 11.98 7.49 3.79
C HIS A 108 11.08 8.64 3.31
N ALA A 109 10.42 9.38 4.19
CA ALA A 109 9.70 10.59 3.83
C ALA A 109 10.67 11.74 3.53
N ASN A 110 10.21 12.79 2.86
CA ASN A 110 11.04 13.97 2.63
C ASN A 110 11.03 14.91 3.84
N ALA A 111 11.74 16.04 3.74
CA ALA A 111 11.84 17.01 4.82
C ALA A 111 10.51 17.60 5.31
N ILE A 112 9.45 17.63 4.48
CA ILE A 112 8.10 18.05 4.87
C ILE A 112 7.46 16.96 5.72
N GLY A 113 7.45 15.72 5.25
CA GLY A 113 6.90 14.60 6.03
C GLY A 113 7.63 14.40 7.36
N GLN A 114 8.97 14.55 7.36
CA GLN A 114 9.78 14.46 8.59
C GLN A 114 9.43 15.53 9.63
N LYS A 115 9.02 16.73 9.21
CA LYS A 115 8.61 17.81 10.14
C LYS A 115 7.30 17.51 10.87
N LEU A 116 6.45 16.64 10.33
CA LEU A 116 5.22 16.20 10.99
C LEU A 116 5.52 15.35 12.24
N GLY A 117 6.69 14.69 12.26
CA GLY A 117 7.10 13.75 13.29
C GLY A 117 6.68 12.31 12.95
N ALA A 118 7.54 11.36 13.28
CA ALA A 118 7.43 9.96 12.85
C ALA A 118 6.09 9.28 13.21
N GLU A 119 5.61 9.46 14.45
CA GLU A 119 4.35 8.88 14.91
C GLU A 119 3.15 9.45 14.15
N LYS A 120 3.09 10.79 14.05
CA LYS A 120 2.00 11.46 13.34
C LYS A 120 2.02 11.13 11.86
N LEU A 121 3.18 11.13 11.22
CA LEU A 121 3.31 10.72 9.82
C LEU A 121 2.73 9.32 9.60
N THR A 122 3.11 8.37 10.46
CA THR A 122 2.61 7.00 10.41
C THR A 122 1.10 6.96 10.57
N GLU A 123 0.57 7.59 11.61
CA GLU A 123 -0.86 7.68 11.86
C GLU A 123 -1.63 8.25 10.66
N ARG A 124 -1.17 9.37 10.08
CA ARG A 124 -1.83 10.02 8.94
C ARG A 124 -1.81 9.12 7.70
N VAL A 125 -0.68 8.50 7.39
CA VAL A 125 -0.56 7.58 6.24
C VAL A 125 -1.47 6.37 6.41
N LEU A 126 -1.50 5.78 7.61
CA LEU A 126 -2.38 4.66 7.90
C LEU A 126 -3.87 5.07 7.78
N LYS A 127 -4.26 6.26 8.27
CA LYS A 127 -5.63 6.78 8.12
C LYS A 127 -5.99 7.06 6.66
N VAL A 128 -5.08 7.63 5.86
CA VAL A 128 -5.29 7.77 4.41
C VAL A 128 -5.58 6.42 3.79
N MET A 129 -4.84 5.37 4.15
CA MET A 129 -5.06 4.03 3.60
C MET A 129 -6.36 3.37 4.11
N HIS A 130 -6.72 3.63 5.37
CA HIS A 130 -7.96 3.13 5.94
C HIS A 130 -9.19 3.67 5.21
N TYR A 131 -9.19 4.95 4.87
CA TYR A 131 -10.34 5.60 4.22
C TYR A 131 -10.23 5.68 2.70
N GLY A 132 -9.02 5.57 2.16
CA GLY A 132 -8.71 5.63 0.72
C GLY A 132 -8.89 4.30 0.00
N MET A 133 -8.46 4.27 -1.26
CA MET A 133 -8.59 3.12 -2.14
C MET A 133 -7.62 2.00 -1.78
N ARG A 134 -8.15 0.90 -1.26
CA ARG A 134 -7.51 -0.43 -1.24
C ARG A 134 -8.42 -1.48 -1.85
N LEU A 135 -7.89 -2.66 -2.09
CA LEU A 135 -8.66 -3.81 -2.55
C LEU A 135 -8.91 -4.78 -1.41
N GLU A 136 -10.18 -5.17 -1.23
CA GLU A 136 -10.60 -6.29 -0.39
C GLU A 136 -11.43 -7.25 -1.24
N ASP A 137 -11.00 -8.51 -1.33
CA ASP A 137 -11.64 -9.53 -2.20
C ASP A 137 -11.88 -9.06 -3.64
N GLY A 138 -10.93 -8.31 -4.20
CA GLY A 138 -10.99 -7.75 -5.55
C GLY A 138 -11.91 -6.53 -5.71
N LYS A 139 -12.46 -5.99 -4.62
CA LYS A 139 -13.33 -4.81 -4.63
C LYS A 139 -12.64 -3.58 -4.10
N THR A 140 -12.89 -2.46 -4.77
CA THR A 140 -12.41 -1.13 -4.38
C THR A 140 -13.16 -0.64 -3.14
N MET A 141 -12.41 -0.37 -2.06
CA MET A 141 -12.94 0.15 -0.80
C MET A 141 -13.17 1.67 -0.83
N ASP A 142 -14.22 2.12 -0.15
CA ASP A 142 -14.61 3.53 0.03
C ASP A 142 -15.35 3.71 1.36
N LEU A 143 -14.66 3.48 2.49
CA LEU A 143 -15.28 3.46 3.82
C LEU A 143 -15.92 4.79 4.24
N ALA A 144 -15.37 5.91 3.76
CA ALA A 144 -15.88 7.25 4.04
C ALA A 144 -16.87 7.75 2.98
N GLU A 145 -17.28 6.90 2.03
CA GLU A 145 -18.14 7.24 0.88
C GLU A 145 -17.65 8.43 0.03
N ILE A 146 -16.35 8.78 0.08
CA ILE A 146 -15.78 9.94 -0.62
C ILE A 146 -15.83 9.71 -2.13
N LYS A 147 -15.48 8.49 -2.58
CA LYS A 147 -15.52 8.12 -4.00
C LYS A 147 -16.94 8.24 -4.53
N LYS A 148 -17.90 7.63 -3.83
CA LYS A 148 -19.32 7.63 -4.20
C LYS A 148 -19.91 9.05 -4.21
N LYS A 149 -19.67 9.83 -3.15
CA LYS A 149 -20.16 11.22 -3.01
C LYS A 149 -19.70 12.12 -4.16
N ASN A 150 -18.45 11.95 -4.62
CA ASN A 150 -17.86 12.77 -5.65
C ASN A 150 -18.01 12.18 -7.07
N GLY A 151 -18.68 11.02 -7.23
CA GLY A 151 -18.86 10.39 -8.54
C GLY A 151 -17.53 10.05 -9.23
N LEU A 152 -16.58 9.51 -8.46
CA LEU A 152 -15.25 9.18 -8.95
C LEU A 152 -15.21 7.78 -9.58
N THR A 153 -14.42 7.66 -10.65
CA THR A 153 -13.93 6.38 -11.17
C THR A 153 -12.92 5.74 -10.22
N ASP A 154 -12.56 4.47 -10.44
CA ASP A 154 -11.54 3.78 -9.63
C ASP A 154 -10.15 4.39 -9.87
N GLU A 155 -9.88 4.88 -11.08
CA GLU A 155 -8.69 5.62 -11.48
C GLU A 155 -8.56 6.93 -10.72
N GLU A 156 -9.64 7.72 -10.71
CA GLU A 156 -9.70 8.97 -9.95
C GLU A 156 -9.57 8.70 -8.45
N TRP A 157 -10.13 7.61 -7.94
CA TRP A 157 -10.03 7.25 -6.53
C TRP A 157 -8.63 6.79 -6.12
N TYR A 158 -7.96 6.03 -6.98
CA TYR A 158 -6.54 5.71 -6.81
C TYR A 158 -5.70 6.99 -6.78
N ARG A 159 -5.93 7.91 -7.72
CA ARG A 159 -5.24 9.22 -7.78
C ARG A 159 -5.46 10.02 -6.49
N VAL A 160 -6.71 10.12 -6.02
CA VAL A 160 -7.04 10.82 -4.77
C VAL A 160 -6.24 10.24 -3.59
N THR A 161 -6.15 8.91 -3.51
CA THR A 161 -5.41 8.23 -2.44
C THR A 161 -3.91 8.47 -2.55
N GLN A 162 -3.33 8.37 -3.75
CA GLN A 162 -1.92 8.65 -4.02
C GLN A 162 -1.53 10.09 -3.65
N GLU A 163 -2.35 11.05 -4.06
CA GLU A 163 -2.13 12.48 -3.80
C GLU A 163 -2.29 12.81 -2.30
N ALA A 164 -3.21 12.15 -1.60
CA ALA A 164 -3.33 12.26 -0.14
C ALA A 164 -2.14 11.66 0.61
N ILE A 165 -1.54 10.56 0.12
CA ILE A 165 -0.29 10.02 0.71
C ILE A 165 0.83 11.05 0.58
N TRP A 166 1.04 11.61 -0.61
CA TRP A 166 2.08 12.62 -0.82
C TRP A 166 1.85 13.91 -0.04
N PHE A 167 0.59 14.26 0.27
CA PHE A 167 0.33 15.38 1.16
C PHE A 167 1.03 15.20 2.53
N PHE A 168 1.11 13.97 3.04
CA PHE A 168 1.77 13.69 4.31
C PHE A 168 3.26 13.34 4.15
N THR A 169 3.67 12.69 3.07
CA THR A 169 5.06 12.25 2.89
C THR A 169 5.96 13.31 2.25
N ASP A 170 5.39 14.21 1.43
CA ASP A 170 6.18 15.00 0.50
C ASP A 170 5.79 16.48 0.28
N ALA A 171 4.52 16.85 0.38
CA ALA A 171 4.06 18.11 -0.22
C ALA A 171 2.92 18.78 0.53
N GLU A 172 2.85 20.11 0.44
CA GLU A 172 1.66 20.86 0.84
C GLU A 172 0.50 20.62 -0.14
N LEU A 173 -0.74 20.76 0.34
CA LEU A 173 -1.94 20.52 -0.47
C LEU A 173 -2.01 21.44 -1.70
N SER A 174 -1.44 22.63 -1.60
CA SER A 174 -1.32 23.59 -2.71
C SER A 174 -0.41 23.09 -3.85
N ALA A 175 0.60 22.27 -3.54
CA ALA A 175 1.44 21.64 -4.55
C ALA A 175 0.74 20.44 -5.17
N VAL A 176 0.00 19.67 -4.37
CA VAL A 176 -0.86 18.57 -4.84
C VAL A 176 -2.01 19.08 -5.73
N SER A 177 -2.53 20.28 -5.46
CA SER A 177 -3.65 20.90 -6.20
C SER A 177 -3.27 21.76 -7.41
N ARG A 178 -1.97 21.94 -7.66
CA ARG A 178 -1.46 22.72 -8.81
C ARG A 178 -1.55 22.01 -10.16
N GLY A 179 -2.05 20.78 -10.18
CA GLY A 179 -2.30 20.04 -11.41
C GLY A 179 -3.70 20.22 -11.96
N ASP A 180 -3.92 19.64 -13.15
CA ASP A 180 -5.24 19.55 -13.81
C ASP A 180 -6.16 18.55 -13.09
N ASN A 181 -6.41 18.78 -11.80
CA ASN A 181 -7.43 18.08 -11.04
C ASN A 181 -8.79 18.62 -11.45
N THR A 182 -9.73 17.71 -11.75
CA THR A 182 -11.13 18.12 -11.81
C THR A 182 -11.58 18.57 -10.42
N GLU A 183 -12.56 19.47 -10.35
CA GLU A 183 -13.07 19.98 -9.06
C GLU A 183 -13.47 18.83 -8.11
N LYS A 184 -14.10 17.77 -8.66
CA LYS A 184 -14.51 16.58 -7.89
C LYS A 184 -13.31 15.78 -7.34
N VAL A 185 -12.21 15.66 -8.09
CA VAL A 185 -10.99 14.97 -7.62
C VAL A 185 -10.32 15.80 -6.55
N PHE A 186 -10.19 17.12 -6.77
CA PHE A 186 -9.59 18.01 -5.78
C PHE A 186 -10.37 18.03 -4.46
N GLN A 187 -11.71 18.08 -4.54
CA GLN A 187 -12.54 18.03 -3.35
C GLN A 187 -12.40 16.69 -2.60
N ALA A 188 -12.28 15.58 -3.32
CA ALA A 188 -12.04 14.28 -2.71
C ALA A 188 -10.66 14.17 -2.04
N ILE A 189 -9.61 14.76 -2.62
CA ILE A 189 -8.28 14.84 -1.96
C ILE A 189 -8.38 15.60 -0.65
N LYS A 190 -9.03 16.77 -0.66
CA LYS A 190 -9.30 17.55 0.55
C LYS A 190 -10.05 16.73 1.59
N ASP A 191 -11.18 16.12 1.22
CA ASP A 191 -12.02 15.35 2.12
C ASP A 191 -11.21 14.20 2.78
N LEU A 192 -10.38 13.49 2.00
CA LEU A 192 -9.56 12.39 2.50
C LEU A 192 -8.43 12.88 3.43
N VAL A 193 -7.75 13.97 3.07
CA VAL A 193 -6.71 14.59 3.92
C VAL A 193 -7.29 15.10 5.23
N GLU A 194 -8.43 15.78 5.21
CA GLU A 194 -9.07 16.30 6.42
C GLU A 194 -9.57 15.18 7.33
N ILE A 195 -10.11 14.09 6.77
CA ILE A 195 -10.43 12.89 7.55
C ILE A 195 -9.16 12.31 8.19
N ALA A 196 -8.06 12.20 7.44
CA ALA A 196 -6.81 11.66 7.97
C ALA A 196 -6.20 12.54 9.08
N LYS A 197 -6.44 13.85 9.07
CA LYS A 197 -5.98 14.81 10.09
C LYS A 197 -6.74 14.77 11.41
N LYS A 198 -7.90 14.12 11.48
CA LYS A 198 -8.67 14.03 12.73
C LYS A 198 -7.87 13.26 13.78
N GLU A 199 -7.82 13.76 15.01
CA GLU A 199 -7.08 13.18 16.13
C GLU A 199 -7.82 12.01 16.81
N ASP A 200 -8.85 11.47 16.16
CA ASP A 200 -9.62 10.35 16.68
C ASP A 200 -8.70 9.12 16.78
N ALA A 201 -8.32 8.77 18.01
CA ALA A 201 -7.27 7.78 18.31
C ALA A 201 -7.67 6.32 18.01
N ASP A 202 -8.95 6.07 17.74
CA ASP A 202 -9.53 4.71 17.76
C ASP A 202 -9.84 4.12 16.36
N VAL A 203 -9.43 4.79 15.28
CA VAL A 203 -9.81 4.34 13.93
C VAL A 203 -9.05 3.08 13.49
N LEU A 204 -7.83 2.87 13.99
CA LEU A 204 -6.98 1.78 13.57
C LEU A 204 -6.42 1.02 14.78
N PRO A 205 -6.54 -0.32 14.80
CA PRO A 205 -5.94 -1.12 15.85
C PRO A 205 -4.42 -0.87 15.94
N SER A 206 -3.92 -0.69 17.15
CA SER A 206 -2.53 -0.27 17.40
C SER A 206 -1.51 -1.34 17.01
N GLU A 207 -1.96 -2.57 16.79
CA GLU A 207 -1.19 -3.72 16.33
C GLU A 207 -1.08 -3.82 14.80
N LEU A 208 -1.78 -2.98 14.03
CA LEU A 208 -1.75 -3.01 12.56
C LEU A 208 -0.88 -1.90 11.96
N THR A 209 -0.27 -2.21 10.82
CA THR A 209 0.54 -1.29 10.00
C THR A 209 0.38 -1.64 8.52
N LEU A 210 1.10 -0.92 7.65
CA LEU A 210 1.24 -1.22 6.23
C LEU A 210 2.69 -1.58 5.94
N ASP A 211 2.94 -2.41 4.93
CA ASP A 211 4.30 -2.65 4.47
C ASP A 211 4.88 -1.43 3.73
N LEU A 212 6.18 -1.17 3.92
CA LEU A 212 6.98 -0.33 3.04
C LEU A 212 7.85 -1.22 2.15
N TYR A 213 7.85 -0.91 0.86
CA TYR A 213 8.71 -1.52 -0.15
C TYR A 213 9.85 -0.55 -0.44
N THR A 214 11.04 -0.83 0.09
CA THR A 214 12.23 0.01 -0.08
C THR A 214 13.02 -0.44 -1.31
N VAL A 215 13.50 0.53 -2.11
CA VAL A 215 14.29 0.23 -3.32
C VAL A 215 15.59 -0.47 -2.93
N LYS A 216 15.90 -1.60 -3.57
CA LYS A 216 17.15 -2.32 -3.34
C LYS A 216 18.36 -1.49 -3.76
N ASP A 217 19.44 -1.51 -2.97
CA ASP A 217 20.64 -0.67 -3.14
C ASP A 217 21.18 -0.57 -4.55
N LYS A 218 21.24 -1.67 -5.30
CA LYS A 218 21.75 -1.69 -6.69
C LYS A 218 20.97 -0.80 -7.66
N GLN A 219 19.75 -0.41 -7.29
CA GLN A 219 18.86 0.44 -8.08
C GLN A 219 18.64 1.81 -7.43
N SER A 220 19.18 2.04 -6.23
CA SER A 220 19.12 3.34 -5.57
C SER A 220 19.75 4.46 -6.42
N SER A 221 20.73 4.12 -7.26
CA SER A 221 21.34 5.02 -8.25
C SER A 221 20.36 5.50 -9.33
N ASN A 222 19.29 4.76 -9.61
CA ASN A 222 18.21 5.17 -10.51
C ASN A 222 17.20 6.09 -9.81
N ASN A 223 17.36 6.29 -8.50
CA ASN A 223 16.54 7.16 -7.66
C ASN A 223 15.03 6.84 -7.75
N TYR A 224 14.67 5.56 -7.72
CA TYR A 224 13.27 5.13 -7.74
C TYR A 224 12.54 5.46 -6.44
N GLN A 225 11.23 5.66 -6.53
CA GLN A 225 10.35 5.80 -5.36
C GLN A 225 10.28 4.49 -4.57
N ASN A 226 10.29 4.60 -3.25
CA ASN A 226 9.78 3.54 -2.38
C ASN A 226 8.25 3.41 -2.56
N LEU A 227 7.68 2.26 -2.24
CA LEU A 227 6.25 1.98 -2.42
C LEU A 227 5.58 1.62 -1.09
N LEU A 228 4.33 2.03 -0.91
CA LEU A 228 3.50 1.75 0.26
C LEU A 228 2.49 0.63 -0.08
N GLY A 229 2.44 -0.40 0.76
CA GLY A 229 1.43 -1.45 0.68
C GLY A 229 0.03 -0.95 1.04
N THR A 230 -1.00 -1.59 0.49
CA THR A 230 -2.40 -1.22 0.73
C THR A 230 -3.14 -2.11 1.73
N ARG A 231 -2.53 -3.23 2.10
CA ARG A 231 -3.09 -4.22 3.03
C ARG A 231 -2.54 -4.02 4.44
N PHE A 232 -3.43 -3.93 5.42
CA PHE A 232 -3.03 -3.89 6.82
C PHE A 232 -2.45 -5.24 7.27
N VAL A 233 -1.32 -5.19 7.96
CA VAL A 233 -0.56 -6.33 8.48
C VAL A 233 -0.22 -6.12 9.95
N PRO A 234 -0.03 -7.18 10.76
CA PRO A 234 0.44 -7.05 12.13
C PRO A 234 1.84 -6.40 12.21
N LYS A 235 2.05 -5.53 13.21
CA LYS A 235 3.34 -4.87 13.51
C LYS A 235 4.39 -5.85 14.03
N GLU A 236 4.00 -6.67 14.98
CA GLU A 236 4.83 -7.74 15.52
C GLU A 236 4.32 -9.07 14.95
N ARG A 237 5.25 -9.92 14.52
CA ARG A 237 4.93 -11.30 14.19
C ARG A 237 5.29 -12.11 15.42
N GLU A 238 4.33 -12.86 15.95
CA GLU A 238 4.65 -13.87 16.96
C GLU A 238 5.75 -14.79 16.38
N CYS A 239 6.92 -14.78 17.00
CA CYS A 239 7.88 -15.87 16.84
C CYS A 239 7.23 -17.13 17.43
N PRO A 240 6.99 -18.19 16.67
CA PRO A 240 6.66 -19.47 17.28
C PRO A 240 7.90 -19.91 18.07
N HIS A 241 7.74 -20.10 19.38
CA HIS A 241 8.71 -20.75 20.24
C HIS A 241 8.80 -22.26 19.96
#